data_AF-A0A414SK80-F1
#
_entry.id   AF-A0A414SK80-F1
#
_cell.length_a   1.000
_cell.length_b   1.000
_cell.length_c   1.000
_cell.angle_alpha   90.00
_cell.angle_beta   90.00
_cell.angle_gamma   90.00
#
_symmetry.space_group_name_H-M   'P 1'
#
loop_
_entity.id
_entity.type
_entity.pdbx_description
1 polymer ?
#
loop_
_entity_poly.entity_id
_entity_poly.type
_entity_poly.pdbx_seq_one_letter_code
_entity_poly.pdbx_strand_id
1 'polypeptide(L)' 'MKIYVLKEYNTDRIVCISENILLIKKQLCNKEYFSTEYSDYPIMSVWDNGIQIEKFEGMDVLRKVAEVINNN' A
#
# COMPACT_ATOMS: atom_id res chain seq x y z
N MET A 1 -10.37 2.45 -14.01
CA MET A 1 -9.30 1.44 -13.82
C MET A 1 -8.63 1.74 -12.50
N LYS A 2 -8.84 0.87 -11.50
CA LYS A 2 -8.42 1.10 -10.11
C LYS A 2 -7.09 0.42 -9.85
N ILE A 3 -6.06 1.19 -9.50
CA ILE A 3 -4.73 0.69 -9.10
C ILE A 3 -4.41 1.11 -7.67
N TYR A 4 -3.64 0.27 -6.99
CA TYR A 4 -3.06 0.54 -5.68
C TYR A 4 -1.57 0.84 -5.87
N VAL A 5 -1.09 1.93 -5.27
CA VAL A 5 0.32 2.31 -5.24
C VAL A 5 0.80 2.26 -3.80
N LEU A 6 1.73 1.35 -3.52
CA LEU A 6 2.36 1.17 -2.21
C LEU A 6 3.74 1.82 -2.21
N LYS A 7 4.02 2.63 -1.19
CA LYS A 7 5.30 3.31 -0.98
C LYS A 7 5.82 3.11 0.44
N GLU A 8 7.12 3.27 0.58
CA GLU A 8 7.82 3.43 1.86
C GLU A 8 7.75 4.89 2.32
N TYR A 9 7.45 5.13 3.60
CA TYR A 9 7.32 6.50 4.11
C TYR A 9 8.64 7.28 4.11
N ASN A 10 9.74 6.69 4.58
CA ASN A 10 11.00 7.42 4.80
C ASN A 10 11.69 7.86 3.51
N THR A 11 11.52 7.09 2.42
CA THR A 11 12.22 7.34 1.15
C THR A 11 11.26 7.75 0.01
N ASP A 12 9.95 7.68 0.23
CA ASP A 12 8.91 7.76 -0.80
C ASP A 12 9.07 6.74 -1.95
N ARG A 13 9.92 5.71 -1.77
CA ARG A 13 10.19 4.69 -2.78
C ARG A 13 8.91 3.91 -3.09
N ILE A 14 8.60 3.79 -4.38
CA ILE A 14 7.51 2.94 -4.84
C ILE A 14 7.92 1.48 -4.67
N VAL A 15 7.16 0.77 -3.85
CA VAL A 15 7.35 -0.66 -3.55
C VAL A 15 6.54 -1.52 -4.51
N CYS A 16 5.30 -1.12 -4.80
CA CYS A 16 4.41 -1.91 -5.65
C CYS A 16 3.35 -1.03 -6.31
N ILE A 17 3.04 -1.31 -7.59
CA ILE A 17 1.88 -0.78 -8.30
C ILE A 17 1.12 -1.97 -8.86
N SER A 18 -0.15 -2.13 -8.47
CA SER A 18 -0.95 -3.26 -8.93
C SER A 18 -2.44 -3.00 -8.80
N GLU A 19 -3.24 -3.60 -9.67
CA GLU A 19 -4.69 -3.73 -9.50
C GLU A 19 -5.04 -4.85 -8.49
N ASN A 20 -4.12 -5.78 -8.26
CA ASN A 20 -4.32 -6.93 -7.39
C ASN A 20 -3.94 -6.61 -5.94
N ILE A 21 -4.94 -6.46 -5.09
CA ILE A 21 -4.75 -6.19 -3.65
C ILE A 21 -3.94 -7.26 -2.93
N LEU A 22 -3.97 -8.53 -3.39
CA LEU A 22 -3.18 -9.61 -2.79
C LEU A 22 -1.68 -9.43 -3.07
N LEU A 23 -1.32 -8.82 -4.19
CA LEU A 23 0.06 -8.46 -4.48
C LEU A 23 0.54 -7.34 -3.54
N ILE A 24 -0.33 -6.35 -3.27
CA ILE A 24 -0.06 -5.29 -2.29
C ILE A 24 0.15 -5.89 -0.89
N LYS A 25 -0.77 -6.78 -0.46
CA LYS A 25 -0.64 -7.52 0.80
C LYS A 25 0.69 -8.26 0.92
N LYS A 26 1.11 -8.96 -0.14
CA LYS A 26 2.38 -9.68 -0.15
C LYS A 26 3.57 -8.73 0.05
N GLN A 27 3.55 -7.56 -0.59
CA GLN A 27 4.64 -6.58 -0.51
C GLN A 27 4.67 -5.82 0.82
N LEU A 28 3.54 -5.64 1.50
CA LEU A 28 3.51 -5.07 2.86
C LEU A 28 4.34 -5.85 3.88
N CYS A 29 4.51 -7.15 3.67
CA CYS A 29 5.33 -8.00 4.52
C CYS A 29 6.81 -8.05 4.09
N ASN A 30 7.22 -7.28 3.09
CA ASN A 30 8.59 -7.28 2.61
C ASN A 30 9.48 -6.41 3.50
N LYS A 31 10.33 -7.07 4.29
CA LYS A 31 11.26 -6.44 5.24
C LYS A 31 12.36 -5.62 4.58
N GLU A 32 12.58 -5.76 3.27
CA GLU A 32 13.51 -4.89 2.52
C GLU A 32 12.99 -3.44 2.44
N TYR A 33 11.68 -3.25 2.55
CA TYR A 33 11.02 -1.94 2.44
C TYR A 33 10.35 -1.47 3.73
N PHE A 34 9.92 -2.41 4.58
CA PHE A 34 9.18 -2.10 5.80
C PHE A 34 9.85 -2.79 6.99
N SER A 35 10.82 -2.11 7.58
CA SER A 35 11.48 -2.55 8.79
C SER A 35 11.06 -1.70 9.99
N THR A 36 10.70 -2.39 11.09
CA THR A 36 10.42 -1.72 12.37
C THR A 36 11.65 -1.06 12.97
N GLU A 37 12.86 -1.46 12.56
CA GLU A 37 14.11 -0.89 13.06
C GLU A 37 14.31 0.57 12.62
N TYR A 38 13.83 0.91 11.41
CA TYR A 38 13.95 2.26 10.84
C TYR A 38 12.65 3.06 10.96
N SER A 39 11.65 2.53 11.67
CA SER A 39 10.29 3.09 11.70
C SER A 39 9.70 3.26 10.29
N ASP A 40 10.06 2.38 9.35
CA ASP A 40 9.48 2.38 8.01
C ASP A 40 8.04 1.90 8.10
N TYR A 41 7.12 2.72 7.60
CA TYR A 41 5.72 2.35 7.51
C TYR A 41 5.17 2.54 6.09
N PRO A 42 4.12 1.79 5.73
CA PRO A 42 3.58 1.87 4.39
C PRO A 42 2.75 3.13 4.19
N ILE A 43 2.86 3.71 3.01
CA ILE A 43 1.87 4.63 2.45
C ILE A 43 1.19 3.91 1.29
N MET A 44 -0.13 3.91 1.26
CA MET A 44 -0.88 3.39 0.13
C MET A 44 -1.76 4.49 -0.45
N SER A 45 -1.73 4.66 -1.76
CA SER A 45 -2.68 5.52 -2.48
C SER A 45 -3.50 4.69 -3.45
N VAL A 46 -4.77 5.04 -3.58
CA VAL A 46 -5.70 4.43 -4.53
C VAL A 46 -5.93 5.41 -5.65
N TRP A 47 -5.76 4.94 -6.88
CA TRP A 47 -5.94 5.73 -8.07
C TRP A 47 -7.02 5.11 -8.94
N ASP A 48 -7.90 5.95 -9.49
CA ASP A 48 -8.87 5.53 -10.50
C ASP A 48 -8.79 6.48 -11.70
N ASN A 49 -8.61 5.91 -12.88
CA ASN A 49 -8.51 6.65 -14.15
C ASN A 49 -7.48 7.81 -14.11
N GLY A 50 -6.33 7.58 -13.47
CA GLY A 50 -5.24 8.56 -13.40
C GLY A 50 -5.42 9.64 -12.33
N ILE A 51 -6.48 9.57 -11.51
CA ILE A 51 -6.73 10.50 -10.40
C ILE A 51 -6.55 9.74 -9.08
N GLN A 52 -5.77 10.31 -8.16
CA GLN A 52 -5.68 9.79 -6.79
C GLN A 52 -6.98 10.09 -6.05
N ILE A 53 -7.66 9.06 -5.56
CA ILE A 53 -8.96 9.19 -4.86
C ILE A 53 -8.84 8.99 -3.35
N GLU A 54 -7.88 8.19 -2.89
CA GLU A 54 -7.67 7.93 -1.45
C GLU A 54 -6.17 7.81 -1.15
N LYS A 55 -5.78 8.13 0.09
CA LYS A 55 -4.44 7.93 0.63
C LYS A 55 -4.55 7.43 2.08
N PHE A 56 -3.75 6.43 2.41
CA PHE A 56 -3.69 5.78 3.72
C PHE A 56 -2.24 5.67 4.16
N GLU A 57 -2.00 5.71 5.46
CA GLU A 57 -0.66 5.64 6.04
C GLU A 57 -0.64 4.68 7.23
N GLY A 58 0.49 3.99 7.41
CA GLY A 58 0.72 3.09 8.54
C GLY A 58 -0.37 2.03 8.69
N MET A 59 -0.99 1.96 9.86
CA MET A 59 -1.97 0.93 10.20
C MET A 59 -3.26 1.01 9.36
N ASP A 60 -3.62 2.18 8.84
CA ASP A 60 -4.81 2.32 7.99
C ASP A 60 -4.62 1.66 6.62
N VAL A 61 -3.38 1.51 6.16
CA VAL A 61 -3.07 0.70 4.97
C VAL A 61 -3.47 -0.77 5.20
N LEU A 62 -3.15 -1.34 6.37
CA LEU A 62 -3.49 -2.71 6.71
C LEU A 62 -5.02 -2.91 6.79
N ARG A 63 -5.72 -1.95 7.41
CA ARG A 63 -7.19 -1.97 7.49
C ARG A 63 -7.81 -1.93 6.11
N LYS A 64 -7.35 -1.04 5.23
CA LYS A 64 -7.90 -0.93 3.87
C LYS A 64 -7.64 -2.17 3.03
N VAL A 65 -6.44 -2.76 3.13
CA VAL A 65 -6.14 -4.04 2.44
C VAL A 65 -7.08 -5.15 2.92
N ALA A 66 -7.32 -5.27 4.23
CA ALA A 66 -8.24 -6.25 4.77
C ALA A 66 -9.70 -6.02 4.32
N GLU A 67 -10.17 -4.76 4.33
CA GLU A 67 -11.49 -4.38 3.84
C GLU A 67 -11.70 -4.80 2.38
N VAL A 68 -10.75 -4.48 1.50
CA VAL A 68 -10.85 -4.81 0.07
C VAL A 68 -10.82 -6.33 -0.15
N ILE A 69 -10.03 -7.07 0.62
CA ILE A 69 -9.97 -8.54 0.52
C ILE A 69 -11.30 -9.17 0.95
N ASN A 70 -11.94 -8.66 1.99
CA ASN A 70 -13.18 -9.23 2.53
C ASN A 70 -14.44 -8.84 1.72
N ASN A 71 -14.36 -7.77 0.93
CA ASN A 71 -15.44 -7.26 0.09
C ASN A 71 -15.37 -7.74 -1.37
N ASN A 72 -14.35 -8.53 -1.73
CA ASN A 72 -14.19 -9.20 -3.03
C ASN A 72 -14.57 -10.68 -2.91
#